data_AF-A0A962AG49-F1
#
_entry.id   AF-A0A962AG49-F1
#
_cell.length_a   1.000
_cell.length_b   1.000
_cell.length_c   1.000
_cell.angle_alpha   90.00
_cell.angle_beta   90.00
_cell.angle_gamma   90.00
#
_symmetry.space_group_name_H-M   'P 1'
#
loop_
_entity.id
_entity.type
_entity.pdbx_description
1 polymer ?
#
loop_
_entity_poly.entity_id
_entity_poly.type
_entity_poly.pdbx_seq_one_letter_code
_entity_poly.pdbx_strand_id
1 'polypeptide(L)'
;MTAFQTIIGEYYGLDWATLVLGVSANYLLTGGRLRIGFALNILACLCAFSVAAMSHQNGFLVFNGLLIAINMRGVMRGDRRAQVEESAMAQPVRVNSR
;
A
#
# COMPACT_ATOMS: atom_id res chain seq x y z
N MET A 1 16.55 31.05 8.96
CA MET A 1 16.20 29.74 8.37
C MET A 1 15.29 30.01 7.18
N THR A 2 15.73 29.62 5.99
CA THR A 2 15.22 30.06 4.68
C THR A 2 13.97 29.27 4.27
N ALA A 3 12.94 29.95 3.75
CA ALA A 3 11.67 29.38 3.27
C ALA A 3 11.80 28.09 2.41
N PHE A 4 12.94 27.91 1.74
CA PHE A 4 13.31 26.69 1.01
C PHE A 4 13.31 25.41 1.87
N GLN A 5 13.75 25.47 3.13
CA GLN A 5 13.71 24.32 4.03
C GLN A 5 12.30 23.99 4.50
N THR A 6 11.42 24.99 4.64
CA THR A 6 10.01 24.77 4.99
C THR A 6 9.25 24.12 3.82
N ILE A 7 9.48 24.57 2.59
CA ILE A 7 8.85 24.01 1.39
C ILE A 7 9.31 22.57 1.14
N ILE A 8 10.61 22.31 1.24
CA ILE A 8 11.18 20.98 0.98
C ILE A 8 10.94 20.01 2.13
N GLY A 9 11.07 20.49 3.37
CA GLY A 9 10.99 19.66 4.56
C GLY A 9 9.56 19.35 5.01
N GLU A 10 8.65 20.33 4.97
CA GLU A 10 7.30 20.14 5.53
C GLU A 10 6.24 19.79 4.47
N TYR A 11 6.34 20.34 3.26
CA TYR A 11 5.35 20.08 2.20
C TYR A 11 5.79 18.94 1.28
N TYR A 12 7.01 19.02 0.75
CA TYR A 12 7.52 18.00 -0.17
C TYR A 12 7.93 16.69 0.51
N GLY A 13 8.32 16.71 1.79
CA GLY A 13 8.76 15.50 2.50
C GLY A 13 7.69 14.41 2.53
N LEU A 14 6.43 14.80 2.76
CA LEU A 14 5.28 13.90 2.76
C LEU A 14 4.91 13.43 1.34
N ASP A 15 5.09 14.26 0.32
CA ASP A 15 4.91 13.84 -1.08
C ASP A 15 5.95 12.79 -1.48
N TRP A 16 7.21 12.99 -1.11
CA TRP A 16 8.27 12.01 -1.31
C TRP A 16 8.01 10.72 -0.54
N ALA A 17 7.55 10.83 0.72
CA ALA A 17 7.16 9.66 1.51
C ALA A 17 6.01 8.90 0.86
N THR A 18 4.97 9.59 0.38
CA THR A 18 3.83 9.01 -0.33
C THR A 18 4.31 8.26 -1.57
N LEU A 19 5.21 8.86 -2.36
CA LEU A 19 5.78 8.23 -3.55
C LEU A 19 6.57 6.96 -3.21
N VAL A 20 7.53 7.05 -2.28
CA VAL A 20 8.39 5.91 -1.91
C VAL A 20 7.57 4.78 -1.29
N LEU A 21 6.66 5.11 -0.37
CA LEU A 21 5.79 4.12 0.28
C LEU A 21 4.81 3.50 -0.72
N GLY A 22 4.20 4.31 -1.60
CA GLY A 22 3.24 3.85 -2.60
C GLY A 22 3.86 2.94 -3.65
N VAL A 23 5.04 3.29 -4.17
CA VAL A 23 5.79 2.45 -5.11
C VAL A 23 6.23 1.14 -4.43
N SER A 24 6.78 1.22 -3.22
CA SER A 24 7.21 0.05 -2.44
C SER A 24 6.05 -0.87 -2.10
N ALA A 25 4.90 -0.30 -1.72
CA ALA A 25 3.67 -1.03 -1.47
C ALA A 25 3.20 -1.80 -2.71
N ASN A 26 3.12 -1.12 -3.87
CA ASN A 26 2.73 -1.77 -5.12
C ASN A 26 3.70 -2.87 -5.54
N TYR A 27 5.01 -2.64 -5.42
CA TYR A 27 6.01 -3.67 -5.68
C TYR A 27 5.77 -4.93 -4.84
N LEU A 28 5.47 -4.77 -3.54
CA LEU A 28 5.19 -5.90 -2.64
C LEU A 28 3.84 -6.58 -2.95
N LEU A 29 2.83 -5.81 -3.33
CA LEU A 29 1.53 -6.36 -3.77
C LEU A 29 1.70 -7.23 -5.02
N THR A 30 2.46 -6.76 -6.01
CA THR A 30 2.76 -7.53 -7.23
C THR A 30 3.67 -8.73 -6.95
N GLY A 31 4.58 -8.60 -5.97
CA GLY A 31 5.47 -9.69 -5.53
C GLY A 31 4.84 -10.72 -4.59
N GLY A 32 3.52 -10.70 -4.39
CA GLY A 32 2.79 -11.69 -3.58
C GLY A 32 2.85 -11.46 -2.06
N ARG A 33 3.52 -10.40 -1.59
CA ARG A 33 3.58 -10.02 -0.17
C ARG A 33 2.41 -9.10 0.18
N LEU A 34 1.19 -9.60 0.05
CA LEU A 34 -0.02 -8.77 0.05
C LEU A 34 -0.22 -8.07 1.39
N ARG A 35 -0.03 -8.75 2.53
CA ARG A 35 -0.20 -8.12 3.86
C ARG A 35 0.71 -6.91 4.06
N ILE A 36 1.99 -7.08 3.74
CA ILE A 36 3.00 -6.02 3.91
C ILE A 36 2.75 -4.90 2.91
N GLY A 37 2.42 -5.26 1.66
CA GLY A 37 2.04 -4.31 0.62
C GLY A 37 0.84 -3.46 1.03
N PHE A 38 -0.25 -4.06 1.51
CA PHE A 38 -1.42 -3.33 1.98
C PHE A 38 -1.11 -2.45 3.20
N ALA A 39 -0.31 -2.92 4.15
CA ALA A 39 0.08 -2.13 5.32
C ALA A 39 0.90 -0.89 4.93
N LEU A 40 1.87 -1.05 4.02
CA LEU A 40 2.63 0.08 3.47
C LEU A 40 1.75 1.03 2.67
N ASN A 41 0.76 0.50 1.95
CA ASN A 41 -0.18 1.33 1.21
C ASN A 41 -1.08 2.17 2.12
N ILE A 42 -1.44 1.67 3.32
CA ILE A 42 -2.13 2.47 4.34
C ILE A 42 -1.25 3.65 4.77
N LEU A 43 0.04 3.41 5.04
CA LEU A 43 0.97 4.48 5.41
C LEU A 43 1.13 5.52 4.29
N ALA A 44 1.24 5.07 3.03
CA ALA A 44 1.26 5.96 1.88
C ALA A 44 -0.02 6.81 1.78
N CYS A 45 -1.19 6.20 1.95
CA CYS A 45 -2.46 6.91 1.91
C CYS A 45 -2.62 7.88 3.09
N LEU A 46 -2.08 7.58 4.27
CA LEU A 46 -2.08 8.51 5.41
C LEU A 46 -1.22 9.74 5.12
N CYS A 47 -0.03 9.55 4.55
CA CYS A 47 0.81 10.66 4.10
C CYS A 47 0.09 11.53 3.05
N ALA A 48 -0.49 10.90 2.03
CA ALA A 48 -1.25 11.58 0.98
C ALA A 48 -2.49 12.30 1.52
N PHE A 49 -3.16 11.70 2.51
CA PHE A 49 -4.31 12.31 3.19
C PHE A 49 -3.91 13.59 3.94
N SER A 50 -2.78 13.56 4.65
CA SER A 50 -2.23 14.75 5.32
C SER A 50 -1.89 15.86 4.32
N VAL A 51 -1.23 15.55 3.21
CA VAL A 51 -0.92 16.54 2.16
C VAL A 51 -2.19 17.10 1.52
N ALA A 52 -3.17 16.24 1.21
CA ALA A 52 -4.45 16.66 0.66
C ALA A 52 -5.23 17.57 1.62
N ALA A 53 -5.15 17.31 2.93
CA ALA A 53 -5.73 18.18 3.97
C ALA A 53 -5.09 19.58 3.95
N MET A 54 -3.76 19.64 3.89
CA MET A 54 -2.99 20.88 3.84
C MET A 54 -3.16 21.65 2.53
N SER A 55 -3.49 20.93 1.44
CA SER A 55 -3.68 21.48 0.11
C SER A 55 -5.14 21.83 -0.20
N HIS A 56 -6.06 21.65 0.76
CA HIS A 56 -7.51 21.80 0.59
C HIS A 56 -8.10 20.99 -0.59
N GLN A 57 -7.49 19.84 -0.89
CA GLN A 57 -7.92 18.96 -1.98
C GLN A 57 -8.96 17.95 -1.49
N ASN A 58 -10.22 18.39 -1.38
CA ASN A 58 -11.32 17.59 -0.82
C ASN A 58 -11.54 16.23 -1.53
N GLY A 59 -11.33 16.18 -2.86
CA GLY A 59 -11.43 14.92 -3.60
C GLY A 59 -10.37 13.90 -3.19
N PHE A 60 -9.13 14.35 -2.98
CA PHE A 60 -8.02 13.48 -2.57
C PHE A 60 -8.14 13.04 -1.11
N LEU A 61 -8.73 13.85 -0.24
CA LEU A 61 -9.07 13.46 1.13
C LEU A 61 -10.01 12.25 1.15
N VAL A 62 -11.12 12.33 0.42
CA VAL A 62 -12.09 11.24 0.35
C VAL A 62 -11.48 10.01 -0.31
N PHE A 63 -10.76 10.19 -1.41
CA PHE A 63 -10.09 9.10 -2.12
C PHE A 63 -9.11 8.33 -1.23
N ASN A 64 -8.20 9.03 -0.54
CA ASN A 64 -7.24 8.39 0.35
C ASN A 64 -7.94 7.73 1.56
N GLY A 65 -9.00 8.34 2.09
CA GLY A 65 -9.81 7.73 3.15
C GLY A 65 -10.45 6.40 2.73
N LEU A 66 -11.03 6.34 1.53
CA LEU A 66 -11.59 5.09 0.97
C LEU A 66 -10.51 4.04 0.73
N LEU A 67 -9.35 4.45 0.20
CA LEU A 67 -8.23 3.54 0.02
C LEU A 67 -7.70 2.99 1.35
N ILE A 68 -7.63 3.80 2.40
CA ILE A 68 -7.26 3.31 3.74
C ILE A 68 -8.21 2.18 4.17
N ALA A 69 -9.53 2.37 4.03
CA ALA A 69 -10.52 1.35 4.38
C ALA A 69 -10.37 0.06 3.55
N ILE A 70 -10.13 0.19 2.24
CA ILE A 70 -9.89 -0.95 1.34
C ILE A 70 -8.62 -1.70 1.73
N ASN A 71 -7.52 -0.99 1.95
CA ASN A 71 -6.24 -1.58 2.32
C ASN A 71 -6.31 -2.24 3.71
N MET A 72 -7.03 -1.65 4.68
CA MET A 72 -7.30 -2.30 5.98
C MET A 72 -7.98 -3.66 5.80
N ARG A 73 -9.01 -3.73 4.94
CA ARG A 73 -9.65 -5.00 4.61
C ARG A 73 -8.68 -5.98 3.93
N GLY A 74 -7.77 -5.48 3.10
CA GLY A 74 -6.66 -6.25 2.50
C GLY A 74 -5.73 -6.86 3.55
N VAL A 75 -5.28 -6.07 4.53
CA VAL A 75 -4.44 -6.52 5.65
C VAL A 75 -5.15 -7.61 6.48
N MET A 76 -6.44 -7.42 6.77
CA MET A 76 -7.24 -8.37 7.54
C MET A 76 -7.47 -9.69 6.81
N ARG A 77 -7.70 -9.66 5.49
CA ARG A 77 -7.88 -10.89 4.69
C ARG A 77 -6.58 -11.69 4.57
N GLY A 78 -5.45 -10.99 4.50
CA GLY A 78 -4.13 -11.59 4.45
C GLY A 78 -3.86 -12.51 3.27
N ASP A 79 -2.66 -13.08 3.24
CA ASP A 79 -2.07 -13.85 2.13
C ASP A 79 -2.73 -15.22 1.88
N ARG A 80 -4.01 -15.40 2.23
CA ARG A 80 -4.75 -16.66 1.98
C ARG A 80 -4.66 -17.10 0.52
N ARG A 81 -4.55 -16.16 -0.43
CA ARG A 81 -4.37 -16.49 -1.86
C ARG A 81 -2.97 -17.02 -2.16
N ALA A 82 -1.91 -16.37 -1.66
CA ALA A 82 -0.54 -16.83 -1.86
C ALA A 82 -0.30 -18.20 -1.19
N GLN A 83 -0.86 -18.42 0.00
CA GLN A 83 -0.77 -19.71 0.69
C GLN A 83 -1.50 -20.83 -0.06
N VAL A 84 -2.63 -20.54 -0.71
CA VAL A 84 -3.38 -21.51 -1.51
C VAL A 84 -2.65 -21.86 -2.80
N GLU A 85 -2.05 -20.89 -3.49
CA GLU A 85 -1.21 -21.16 -4.68
C GLU A 85 0.05 -21.95 -4.32
N GLU A 86 0.76 -21.57 -3.25
CA GLU A 86 1.94 -22.30 -2.76
C GLU A 86 1.58 -23.74 -2.36
N SER A 87 0.44 -23.94 -1.69
CA SER A 87 -0.05 -25.27 -1.33
C SER A 87 -0.52 -26.09 -2.55
N ALA A 88 -1.05 -25.44 -3.58
CA ALA A 88 -1.48 -26.10 -4.81
C ALA A 88 -0.29 -26.53 -5.69
N MET A 89 0.78 -25.74 -5.73
CA MET A 89 2.02 -26.10 -6.44
C MET A 89 2.85 -27.15 -5.69
N ALA A 90 2.74 -27.19 -4.35
CA ALA A 90 3.43 -28.18 -3.53
C ALA A 90 2.77 -29.57 -3.52
N GLN A 91 1.56 -29.72 -4.07
CA GLN A 91 0.91 -31.03 -4.19
C GLN A 91 1.54 -31.81 -5.36
N PRO A 92 2.26 -32.92 -5.11
CA PRO A 92 2.72 -33.78 -6.20
C PRO A 92 1.49 -34.32 -6.93
N VAL A 93 1.44 -34.09 -8.24
CA VAL A 93 0.43 -34.67 -9.14
C VAL A 93 0.35 -36.17 -8.86
N ARG A 94 -0.70 -36.61 -8.16
CA ARG A 94 -1.01 -38.03 -8.05
C ARG A 94 -1.43 -38.49 -9.43
N VAL A 95 -0.46 -38.96 -10.22
CA VAL A 95 -0.71 -39.68 -11.47
C VAL A 95 -1.49 -40.93 -11.08
N ASN A 96 -2.80 -40.89 -11.29
CA ASN A 96 -3.68 -42.01 -11.04
C ASN A 96 -3.53 -42.98 -12.21
N SER A 97 -2.57 -43.90 -12.11
CA SER A 97 -2.45 -45.03 -13.02
C SER A 97 -3.60 -46.01 -12.73
N ARG A 98 -4.68 -45.90 -13.50
CA ARG A 98 -5.67 -46.96 -13.65
C ARG A 98 -5.52 -47.59 -15.03
#